data_AF-A0A7L5DJ99-F1
#
_entry.id   AF-A0A7L5DJ99-F1
#
_cell.length_a   1.000
_cell.length_b   1.000
_cell.length_c   1.000
_cell.angle_alpha   90.00
_cell.angle_beta   90.00
_cell.angle_gamma   90.00
#
_symmetry.space_group_name_H-M   'P 1'
#
loop_
_entity.id
_entity.type
_entity.pdbx_description
1 polymer ?
#
loop_
_entity_poly.entity_id
_entity_poly.type
_entity_poly.pdbx_seq_one_letter_code
_entity_poly.pdbx_strand_id
1 'polypeptide(L)'
;MKSFYFLLLSMAYSSLQAQTNYVVNMANASSPGQNNTLIGPRAGTAITSGSQNSFVGVDAGANNTIGVNNSFVGISAGSNNNVGSYNNFIGSFAGAGNTTGNFNVFLGSNAGYRNTTGDNNSFVGYGSGYSNTVGTQNSFVGFQTGFGNTTGGGNSFLGFYAGRGNTTGQNNSFVGAYAGASNNNGSFNSFVGHNAGYRNADGNNNSFIGTQAGYSNTTGSNNSFLGYSAGYNNTTGSSNTFVGTYAGAINSTGNYNSFVGYGAGNNNASGSQNSFMGYNVGSLNTTGSANSFVGYYAGLNNTTGSNNTFMGTGAGLSNSAGMYNSYSGSGAGYNNQTGSQNTIAGYQAGYNLTSSANTLVGYNAGYNTTSGANNTFFGFQAGYNVTTGSNNIIVGPMSGTAITDGSDNVLMGYNSQAEDGLHNATAIGAESRVAVSNALILGNGANVGIGTSAPATRLEVVSPQADQSGLRLTSLTTNSPSVLATDQFLTVNPQGDVVKARYQLRISDVSQWSDKVFSPTYQLRPLSQVASYVREQGHLPGVPSAEQVKKEGVDLVKMNSLLLEKVEELTLYSISQQERIDKLERMLVELLQKK
;
A
#
# COMPACT_ATOMS: atom_id res chain seq x y z
N MET A 1 -24.71 76.40 -86.31
CA MET A 1 -26.07 76.84 -86.69
C MET A 1 -27.01 75.63 -86.57
N LYS A 2 -28.04 75.74 -85.69
CA LYS A 2 -29.23 74.87 -85.51
C LYS A 2 -28.97 73.43 -85.00
N SER A 3 -29.22 73.04 -83.75
CA SER A 3 -30.47 73.00 -82.96
C SER A 3 -31.61 72.21 -83.63
N PHE A 4 -32.02 71.06 -83.10
CA PHE A 4 -33.20 70.99 -82.23
C PHE A 4 -33.44 69.59 -81.62
N TYR A 5 -33.88 69.63 -80.38
CA TYR A 5 -34.34 68.57 -79.48
C TYR A 5 -35.62 67.87 -79.97
N PHE A 6 -35.79 66.59 -79.58
CA PHE A 6 -37.02 66.18 -78.91
C PHE A 6 -36.76 65.15 -77.80
N LEU A 7 -37.49 65.36 -76.73
CA LEU A 7 -37.33 64.89 -75.35
C LEU A 7 -38.13 63.60 -75.10
N LEU A 8 -37.55 62.70 -74.29
CA LEU A 8 -38.18 61.99 -73.15
C LEU A 8 -39.48 61.17 -73.38
N LEU A 9 -39.45 59.83 -73.18
CA LEU A 9 -39.67 59.19 -71.87
C LEU A 9 -39.63 57.65 -71.98
N SER A 10 -38.98 57.07 -70.98
CA SER A 10 -38.98 55.68 -70.53
C SER A 10 -40.19 54.78 -70.88
N MET A 11 -39.92 53.65 -71.53
CA MET A 11 -40.51 52.36 -71.14
C MET A 11 -39.46 51.25 -71.30
N ALA A 12 -39.06 50.71 -70.15
CA ALA A 12 -38.48 49.38 -69.93
C ALA A 12 -37.59 48.77 -71.04
N TYR A 13 -36.27 48.88 -70.86
CA TYR A 13 -35.39 47.77 -71.24
C TYR A 13 -35.68 46.59 -70.29
N SER A 14 -36.69 45.78 -70.61
CA SER A 14 -36.66 44.38 -70.22
C SER A 14 -35.92 43.64 -71.33
N SER A 15 -34.59 43.61 -71.24
CA SER A 15 -33.86 42.51 -71.87
C SER A 15 -34.50 41.24 -71.32
N LEU A 16 -35.17 40.49 -72.21
CA LEU A 16 -35.58 39.12 -71.95
C LEU A 16 -34.40 38.43 -71.26
N GLN A 17 -34.51 38.17 -69.95
CA GLN A 17 -33.81 37.01 -69.40
C GLN A 17 -34.56 35.80 -69.94
N ALA A 18 -34.26 35.46 -71.19
CA ALA A 18 -34.49 34.13 -71.70
C ALA A 18 -33.91 33.17 -70.66
N GLN A 19 -34.70 32.17 -70.27
CA GLN A 19 -34.18 31.06 -69.47
C GLN A 19 -32.87 30.58 -70.12
N THR A 20 -31.74 30.77 -69.45
CA THR A 20 -30.44 30.24 -69.89
C THR A 20 -30.33 28.73 -69.63
N ASN A 21 -31.46 28.01 -69.67
CA ASN A 21 -31.50 26.57 -69.62
C ASN A 21 -31.19 26.06 -71.04
N TYR A 22 -29.90 26.04 -71.38
CA TYR A 22 -29.42 25.58 -72.68
C TYR A 22 -28.93 24.14 -72.56
N VAL A 23 -29.68 23.20 -73.13
CA VAL A 23 -29.12 21.90 -73.54
C VAL A 23 -28.38 22.16 -74.86
N VAL A 24 -27.11 21.78 -74.93
CA VAL A 24 -26.26 22.08 -76.09
C VAL A 24 -26.81 21.35 -77.32
N ASN A 25 -27.12 22.08 -78.39
CA ASN A 25 -27.62 21.51 -79.66
C ASN A 25 -26.48 21.18 -80.66
N MET A 26 -25.23 21.18 -80.20
CA MET A 26 -24.03 20.82 -80.95
C MET A 26 -23.27 19.73 -80.21
N ALA A 27 -22.57 18.86 -80.94
CA ALA A 27 -21.82 17.76 -80.34
C ALA A 27 -20.73 18.29 -79.38
N ASN A 28 -20.78 17.86 -78.12
CA ASN A 28 -19.81 18.27 -77.10
C ASN A 28 -18.43 17.60 -77.26
N ALA A 29 -18.33 16.51 -78.04
CA ALA A 29 -17.08 15.79 -78.32
C ALA A 29 -17.06 15.29 -79.78
N SER A 30 -15.86 15.17 -80.35
CA SER A 30 -15.67 14.68 -81.74
C SER A 30 -15.93 13.17 -81.88
N SER A 31 -15.78 12.41 -80.80
CA SER A 31 -16.17 11.01 -80.65
C SER A 31 -16.77 10.84 -79.25
N PRO A 32 -18.09 11.02 -79.07
CA PRO A 32 -18.71 11.07 -77.75
C PRO A 32 -18.73 9.71 -77.04
N GLY A 33 -18.03 8.68 -77.53
CA GLY A 33 -18.02 7.34 -76.97
C GLY A 33 -19.39 6.64 -76.99
N GLN A 34 -19.51 5.51 -76.30
CA GLN A 34 -20.77 4.75 -76.23
C GLN A 34 -21.54 5.06 -74.96
N ASN A 35 -22.86 5.28 -75.08
CA ASN A 35 -23.80 5.43 -73.96
C ASN A 35 -23.45 6.54 -72.95
N ASN A 36 -22.93 7.68 -73.43
CA ASN A 36 -22.64 8.84 -72.59
C ASN A 36 -23.78 9.88 -72.65
N THR A 37 -24.11 10.50 -71.52
CA THR A 37 -25.03 11.64 -71.39
C THR A 37 -24.24 12.90 -71.07
N LEU A 38 -24.22 13.90 -71.97
CA LEU A 38 -23.41 15.11 -71.82
C LEU A 38 -24.29 16.37 -71.91
N ILE A 39 -24.52 17.05 -70.79
CA ILE A 39 -25.45 18.18 -70.70
C ILE A 39 -24.74 19.39 -70.10
N GLY A 40 -24.69 20.49 -70.85
CA GLY A 40 -24.09 21.75 -70.44
C GLY A 40 -22.80 22.10 -71.20
N PRO A 41 -22.36 23.37 -71.16
CA PRO A 41 -21.18 23.82 -71.87
C PRO A 41 -19.93 23.03 -71.47
N ARG A 42 -19.19 22.54 -72.48
CA ARG A 42 -17.90 21.84 -72.32
C ARG A 42 -17.94 20.53 -71.53
N ALA A 43 -19.11 20.00 -71.21
CA ALA A 43 -19.26 18.71 -70.52
C ALA A 43 -18.69 17.56 -71.38
N GLY A 44 -17.75 16.79 -70.84
CA GLY A 44 -17.12 15.64 -71.51
C GLY A 44 -16.36 15.96 -72.81
N THR A 45 -15.81 17.18 -72.95
CA THR A 45 -15.20 17.64 -74.21
C THR A 45 -14.00 16.84 -74.68
N ALA A 46 -13.23 16.23 -73.77
CA ALA A 46 -12.06 15.43 -74.10
C ALA A 46 -12.34 13.93 -74.36
N ILE A 47 -13.61 13.50 -74.36
CA ILE A 47 -13.94 12.07 -74.54
C ILE A 47 -13.45 11.59 -75.91
N THR A 48 -12.72 10.48 -75.90
CA THR A 48 -12.24 9.79 -77.10
C THR A 48 -12.88 8.41 -77.23
N SER A 49 -12.74 7.57 -76.19
CA SER A 49 -13.27 6.20 -76.14
C SER A 49 -13.97 5.83 -74.82
N GLY A 50 -14.12 6.76 -73.88
CA GLY A 50 -14.86 6.52 -72.63
C GLY A 50 -16.33 6.19 -72.86
N SER A 51 -16.96 5.45 -71.96
CA SER A 51 -18.33 4.94 -72.12
C SER A 51 -19.14 4.92 -70.83
N GLN A 52 -20.48 4.95 -70.94
CA GLN A 52 -21.42 4.84 -69.82
C GLN A 52 -21.30 5.96 -68.78
N ASN A 53 -20.90 7.16 -69.19
CA ASN A 53 -20.75 8.33 -68.33
C ASN A 53 -21.98 9.26 -68.39
N SER A 54 -22.29 9.95 -67.29
CA SER A 54 -23.35 10.96 -67.21
C SER A 54 -22.81 12.26 -66.64
N PHE A 55 -22.58 13.27 -67.49
CA PHE A 55 -22.03 14.57 -67.13
C PHE A 55 -23.06 15.67 -67.33
N VAL A 56 -23.36 16.41 -66.26
CA VAL A 56 -24.38 17.46 -66.22
C VAL A 56 -23.84 18.71 -65.52
N GLY A 57 -23.61 19.78 -66.27
CA GLY A 57 -23.08 21.05 -65.76
C GLY A 57 -21.95 21.61 -66.62
N VAL A 58 -21.60 22.88 -66.40
CA VAL A 58 -20.46 23.52 -67.08
C VAL A 58 -19.17 22.79 -66.70
N ASP A 59 -18.38 22.38 -67.69
CA ASP A 59 -17.09 21.67 -67.50
C ASP A 59 -17.16 20.35 -66.71
N ALA A 60 -18.34 19.76 -66.55
CA ALA A 60 -18.47 18.46 -65.90
C ALA A 60 -17.71 17.39 -66.71
N GLY A 61 -16.73 16.72 -66.08
CA GLY A 61 -15.90 15.70 -66.73
C GLY A 61 -15.11 16.18 -67.96
N ALA A 62 -14.80 17.48 -68.07
CA ALA A 62 -14.22 18.07 -69.27
C ALA A 62 -12.98 17.34 -69.81
N ASN A 63 -12.07 16.90 -68.93
CA ASN A 63 -10.82 16.23 -69.32
C ASN A 63 -10.92 14.69 -69.39
N ASN A 64 -12.12 14.10 -69.28
CA ASN A 64 -12.28 12.64 -69.36
C ASN A 64 -12.04 12.13 -70.78
N THR A 65 -10.98 11.34 -70.96
CA THR A 65 -10.58 10.78 -72.26
C THR A 65 -11.13 9.38 -72.46
N ILE A 66 -10.85 8.46 -71.51
CA ILE A 66 -11.14 7.02 -71.63
C ILE A 66 -11.88 6.45 -70.41
N GLY A 67 -12.18 7.27 -69.39
CA GLY A 67 -12.85 6.81 -68.17
C GLY A 67 -14.26 6.29 -68.44
N VAL A 68 -14.71 5.32 -67.62
CA VAL A 68 -16.01 4.66 -67.79
C VAL A 68 -16.87 4.74 -66.52
N ASN A 69 -18.19 4.66 -66.70
CA ASN A 69 -19.16 4.57 -65.59
C ASN A 69 -19.08 5.70 -64.56
N ASN A 70 -18.78 6.93 -65.00
CA ASN A 70 -18.74 8.10 -64.13
C ASN A 70 -20.04 8.91 -64.17
N SER A 71 -20.51 9.40 -63.03
CA SER A 71 -21.67 10.29 -62.92
C SER A 71 -21.25 11.62 -62.29
N PHE A 72 -21.16 12.68 -63.08
CA PHE A 72 -20.73 14.02 -62.62
C PHE A 72 -21.84 15.05 -62.80
N VAL A 73 -22.25 15.71 -61.72
CA VAL A 73 -23.33 16.69 -61.71
C VAL A 73 -22.90 17.94 -60.94
N GLY A 74 -22.84 19.08 -61.63
CA GLY A 74 -22.42 20.37 -61.07
C GLY A 74 -21.33 21.04 -61.88
N ILE A 75 -21.07 22.31 -61.58
CA ILE A 75 -20.02 23.09 -62.25
C ILE A 75 -18.65 22.48 -61.94
N SER A 76 -17.90 22.14 -62.98
CA SER A 76 -16.55 21.58 -62.94
C SER A 76 -16.39 20.29 -62.10
N ALA A 77 -17.50 19.57 -61.86
CA ALA A 77 -17.48 18.28 -61.19
C ALA A 77 -16.64 17.28 -62.00
N GLY A 78 -15.63 16.68 -61.37
CA GLY A 78 -14.70 15.75 -62.04
C GLY A 78 -13.94 16.34 -63.23
N SER A 79 -13.78 17.67 -63.31
CA SER A 79 -13.23 18.35 -64.50
C SER A 79 -11.85 17.86 -64.95
N ASN A 80 -10.96 17.46 -64.02
CA ASN A 80 -9.64 16.91 -64.37
C ASN A 80 -9.61 15.39 -64.52
N ASN A 81 -10.74 14.69 -64.40
CA ASN A 81 -10.78 13.23 -64.44
C ASN A 81 -10.36 12.74 -65.81
N ASN A 82 -9.11 12.30 -65.98
CA ASN A 82 -8.55 11.88 -67.27
C ASN A 82 -8.98 10.45 -67.61
N VAL A 83 -8.68 9.50 -66.72
CA VAL A 83 -8.90 8.06 -66.96
C VAL A 83 -9.69 7.37 -65.84
N GLY A 84 -9.96 8.08 -64.74
CA GLY A 84 -10.68 7.52 -63.58
C GLY A 84 -12.08 7.00 -63.95
N SER A 85 -12.48 5.92 -63.30
CA SER A 85 -13.70 5.17 -63.60
C SER A 85 -14.52 4.87 -62.35
N TYR A 86 -15.83 4.63 -62.53
CA TYR A 86 -16.78 4.31 -61.45
C TYR A 86 -16.91 5.39 -60.36
N ASN A 87 -16.77 6.67 -60.73
CA ASN A 87 -16.87 7.78 -59.79
C ASN A 87 -18.24 8.47 -59.85
N ASN A 88 -18.78 8.89 -58.70
CA ASN A 88 -20.02 9.68 -58.61
C ASN A 88 -19.75 11.01 -57.89
N PHE A 89 -19.69 12.11 -58.65
CA PHE A 89 -19.40 13.44 -58.13
C PHE A 89 -20.60 14.38 -58.32
N ILE A 90 -21.16 14.87 -57.23
CA ILE A 90 -22.35 15.73 -57.23
C ILE A 90 -22.07 16.97 -56.38
N GLY A 91 -22.06 18.14 -57.00
CA GLY A 91 -21.78 19.43 -56.39
C GLY A 91 -20.76 20.25 -57.17
N SER A 92 -20.74 21.56 -56.92
CA SER A 92 -19.77 22.46 -57.54
C SER A 92 -18.35 22.05 -57.14
N PHE A 93 -17.47 21.83 -58.13
CA PHE A 93 -16.09 21.38 -57.97
C PHE A 93 -15.90 20.06 -57.19
N ALA A 94 -16.94 19.22 -57.06
CA ALA A 94 -16.79 17.91 -56.46
C ALA A 94 -15.81 17.05 -57.29
N GLY A 95 -14.76 16.53 -56.65
CA GLY A 95 -13.73 15.73 -57.32
C GLY A 95 -12.97 16.44 -58.45
N ALA A 96 -12.95 17.78 -58.49
CA ALA A 96 -12.39 18.52 -59.62
C ALA A 96 -10.92 18.18 -59.90
N GLY A 97 -10.12 17.83 -58.89
CA GLY A 97 -8.73 17.41 -59.02
C GLY A 97 -8.53 15.95 -59.43
N ASN A 98 -9.59 15.11 -59.49
CA ASN A 98 -9.45 13.67 -59.76
C ASN A 98 -8.79 13.49 -61.11
N THR A 99 -7.70 12.73 -61.21
CA THR A 99 -7.00 12.49 -62.48
C THR A 99 -7.16 11.03 -62.92
N THR A 100 -6.83 10.09 -62.03
CA THR A 100 -6.87 8.65 -62.29
C THR A 100 -7.68 7.88 -61.24
N GLY A 101 -8.20 8.56 -60.22
CA GLY A 101 -8.84 7.90 -59.08
C GLY A 101 -10.15 7.19 -59.45
N ASN A 102 -10.42 6.05 -58.82
CA ASN A 102 -11.55 5.17 -59.10
C ASN A 102 -12.45 4.92 -57.88
N PHE A 103 -13.70 4.54 -58.14
CA PHE A 103 -14.66 4.13 -57.11
C PHE A 103 -14.90 5.18 -56.02
N ASN A 104 -14.85 6.47 -56.38
CA ASN A 104 -15.07 7.56 -55.43
C ASN A 104 -16.51 8.11 -55.49
N VAL A 105 -17.09 8.42 -54.34
CA VAL A 105 -18.41 9.05 -54.20
C VAL A 105 -18.23 10.40 -53.49
N PHE A 106 -18.34 11.52 -54.21
CA PHE A 106 -18.21 12.86 -53.65
C PHE A 106 -19.52 13.64 -53.81
N LEU A 107 -20.21 13.89 -52.71
CA LEU A 107 -21.49 14.60 -52.66
C LEU A 107 -21.35 15.87 -51.82
N GLY A 108 -21.31 17.03 -52.46
CA GLY A 108 -21.19 18.33 -51.82
C GLY A 108 -20.23 19.25 -52.58
N SER A 109 -20.42 20.56 -52.43
CA SER A 109 -19.50 21.53 -53.03
C SER A 109 -18.10 21.37 -52.45
N ASN A 110 -17.10 21.28 -53.33
CA ASN A 110 -15.70 21.01 -53.04
C ASN A 110 -15.40 19.68 -52.31
N ALA A 111 -16.34 18.72 -52.28
CA ALA A 111 -16.04 17.39 -51.74
C ALA A 111 -14.95 16.71 -52.58
N GLY A 112 -13.88 16.24 -51.95
CA GLY A 112 -12.74 15.61 -52.64
C GLY A 112 -12.02 16.50 -53.65
N TYR A 113 -12.07 17.82 -53.50
CA TYR A 113 -11.58 18.79 -54.50
C TYR A 113 -10.16 18.50 -55.01
N ARG A 114 -9.20 18.17 -54.13
CA ARG A 114 -7.81 17.88 -54.50
C ARG A 114 -7.50 16.41 -54.77
N ASN A 115 -8.50 15.51 -54.75
CA ASN A 115 -8.25 14.07 -54.94
C ASN A 115 -7.56 13.88 -56.28
N THR A 116 -6.34 13.35 -56.35
CA THR A 116 -5.63 13.17 -57.63
C THR A 116 -5.71 11.72 -58.10
N THR A 117 -5.24 10.79 -57.28
CA THR A 117 -5.20 9.35 -57.58
C THR A 117 -5.79 8.50 -56.46
N GLY A 118 -6.44 9.13 -55.47
CA GLY A 118 -7.05 8.43 -54.35
C GLY A 118 -8.28 7.64 -54.79
N ASP A 119 -8.37 6.39 -54.34
CA ASP A 119 -9.41 5.43 -54.73
C ASP A 119 -10.29 5.03 -53.55
N ASN A 120 -11.52 4.60 -53.85
CA ASN A 120 -12.47 4.04 -52.89
C ASN A 120 -12.82 5.00 -51.74
N ASN A 121 -12.96 6.29 -52.03
CA ASN A 121 -13.33 7.29 -51.02
C ASN A 121 -14.82 7.70 -51.14
N SER A 122 -15.50 7.85 -50.01
CA SER A 122 -16.88 8.36 -49.93
C SER A 122 -16.90 9.64 -49.09
N PHE A 123 -17.06 10.80 -49.73
CA PHE A 123 -17.09 12.11 -49.08
C PHE A 123 -18.45 12.78 -49.27
N VAL A 124 -19.14 13.07 -48.18
CA VAL A 124 -20.48 13.65 -48.19
C VAL A 124 -20.50 14.89 -47.30
N GLY A 125 -20.76 16.05 -47.89
CA GLY A 125 -20.81 17.35 -47.23
C GLY A 125 -19.88 18.38 -47.87
N TYR A 126 -20.14 19.66 -47.56
CA TYR A 126 -19.33 20.77 -48.06
C TYR A 126 -17.87 20.63 -47.62
N GLY A 127 -16.93 20.61 -48.57
CA GLY A 127 -15.49 20.54 -48.31
C GLY A 127 -15.04 19.25 -47.61
N SER A 128 -15.85 18.19 -47.61
CA SER A 128 -15.46 16.90 -47.05
C SER A 128 -14.30 16.32 -47.87
N GLY A 129 -13.21 15.92 -47.20
CA GLY A 129 -12.00 15.40 -47.85
C GLY A 129 -11.32 16.37 -48.83
N TYR A 130 -11.51 17.69 -48.66
CA TYR A 130 -11.06 18.72 -49.61
C TYR A 130 -9.61 18.56 -50.07
N SER A 131 -8.68 18.30 -49.14
CA SER A 131 -7.24 18.23 -49.42
C SER A 131 -6.74 16.84 -49.81
N ASN A 132 -7.62 15.83 -49.91
CA ASN A 132 -7.20 14.45 -50.18
C ASN A 132 -6.45 14.43 -51.49
N THR A 133 -5.23 13.89 -51.55
CA THR A 133 -4.45 13.83 -52.80
C THR A 133 -4.36 12.40 -53.29
N VAL A 134 -3.91 11.49 -52.44
CA VAL A 134 -3.69 10.07 -52.76
C VAL A 134 -4.32 9.11 -51.75
N GLY A 135 -4.91 9.64 -50.65
CA GLY A 135 -5.51 8.81 -49.61
C GLY A 135 -6.66 7.94 -50.15
N THR A 136 -6.76 6.71 -49.64
CA THR A 136 -7.69 5.69 -50.13
C THR A 136 -8.58 5.14 -49.01
N GLN A 137 -9.73 4.58 -49.38
CA GLN A 137 -10.63 3.87 -48.44
C GLN A 137 -11.13 4.76 -47.29
N ASN A 138 -11.34 6.06 -47.54
CA ASN A 138 -11.85 6.98 -46.54
C ASN A 138 -13.37 7.19 -46.68
N SER A 139 -14.08 7.28 -45.55
CA SER A 139 -15.52 7.58 -45.50
C SER A 139 -15.76 8.80 -44.61
N PHE A 140 -16.04 9.96 -45.22
CA PHE A 140 -16.23 11.23 -44.51
C PHE A 140 -17.64 11.77 -44.73
N VAL A 141 -18.33 12.11 -43.64
CA VAL A 141 -19.72 12.58 -43.68
C VAL A 141 -19.92 13.77 -42.74
N GLY A 142 -20.17 14.94 -43.30
CA GLY A 142 -20.41 16.19 -42.58
C GLY A 142 -19.63 17.38 -43.16
N PHE A 143 -19.91 18.58 -42.67
CA PHE A 143 -19.24 19.81 -43.10
C PHE A 143 -17.73 19.78 -42.74
N GLN A 144 -16.88 19.93 -43.76
CA GLN A 144 -15.41 19.94 -43.67
C GLN A 144 -14.84 18.77 -42.83
N THR A 145 -15.46 17.60 -42.94
CA THR A 145 -14.93 16.35 -42.39
C THR A 145 -13.67 15.93 -43.13
N GLY A 146 -12.61 15.58 -42.41
CA GLY A 146 -11.33 15.18 -43.02
C GLY A 146 -10.75 16.23 -43.98
N PHE A 147 -11.07 17.52 -43.81
CA PHE A 147 -10.72 18.59 -44.75
C PHE A 147 -9.23 18.63 -45.10
N GLY A 148 -8.37 18.44 -44.10
CA GLY A 148 -6.91 18.45 -44.23
C GLY A 148 -6.30 17.12 -44.70
N ASN A 149 -7.08 16.05 -44.90
CA ASN A 149 -6.54 14.73 -45.23
C ASN A 149 -5.76 14.83 -46.52
N THR A 150 -4.48 14.47 -46.54
CA THR A 150 -3.64 14.54 -47.74
C THR A 150 -3.35 13.14 -48.27
N THR A 151 -2.78 12.27 -47.44
CA THR A 151 -2.37 10.91 -47.80
C THR A 151 -2.94 9.84 -46.87
N GLY A 152 -3.63 10.23 -45.79
CA GLY A 152 -4.23 9.29 -44.83
C GLY A 152 -5.27 8.38 -45.49
N GLY A 153 -5.23 7.10 -45.14
CA GLY A 153 -6.13 6.07 -45.67
C GLY A 153 -6.85 5.30 -44.57
N GLY A 154 -7.98 4.66 -44.93
CA GLY A 154 -8.76 3.82 -44.03
C GLY A 154 -9.49 4.59 -42.93
N ASN A 155 -9.74 5.89 -43.10
CA ASN A 155 -10.36 6.71 -42.06
C ASN A 155 -11.89 6.81 -42.22
N SER A 156 -12.62 6.76 -41.10
CA SER A 156 -14.08 6.93 -41.06
C SER A 156 -14.46 8.10 -40.16
N PHE A 157 -14.90 9.22 -40.73
CA PHE A 157 -15.23 10.45 -40.00
C PHE A 157 -16.70 10.85 -40.19
N LEU A 158 -17.39 11.12 -39.09
CA LEU A 158 -18.80 11.52 -39.08
C LEU A 158 -19.01 12.70 -38.12
N GLY A 159 -19.45 13.84 -38.63
CA GLY A 159 -19.84 15.01 -37.84
C GLY A 159 -19.18 16.31 -38.27
N PHE A 160 -19.68 17.45 -37.78
CA PHE A 160 -19.13 18.77 -38.11
C PHE A 160 -17.64 18.88 -37.71
N TYR A 161 -16.74 19.09 -38.68
CA TYR A 161 -15.28 19.15 -38.47
C TYR A 161 -14.62 17.91 -37.83
N ALA A 162 -15.25 16.74 -37.91
CA ALA A 162 -14.59 15.51 -37.47
C ALA A 162 -13.32 15.24 -38.31
N GLY A 163 -12.19 15.01 -37.64
CA GLY A 163 -10.89 14.75 -38.28
C GLY A 163 -10.37 15.88 -39.17
N ARG A 164 -10.84 17.13 -38.98
CA ARG A 164 -10.55 18.26 -39.89
C ARG A 164 -9.07 18.45 -40.19
N GLY A 165 -8.21 18.32 -39.17
CA GLY A 165 -6.76 18.50 -39.26
C GLY A 165 -5.98 17.27 -39.72
N ASN A 166 -6.61 16.10 -39.92
CA ASN A 166 -5.91 14.86 -40.27
C ASN A 166 -5.11 15.10 -41.54
N THR A 167 -3.79 14.94 -41.53
CA THR A 167 -2.94 15.11 -42.72
C THR A 167 -2.56 13.76 -43.29
N THR A 168 -1.88 12.92 -42.50
CA THR A 168 -1.36 11.61 -42.94
C THR A 168 -1.83 10.46 -42.07
N GLY A 169 -2.54 10.73 -40.97
CA GLY A 169 -3.04 9.72 -40.04
C GLY A 169 -3.94 8.68 -40.74
N GLN A 170 -3.79 7.42 -40.34
CA GLN A 170 -4.48 6.28 -40.96
C GLN A 170 -5.34 5.51 -39.96
N ASN A 171 -6.34 4.80 -40.47
CA ASN A 171 -7.18 3.87 -39.70
C ASN A 171 -7.84 4.52 -38.47
N ASN A 172 -8.25 5.78 -38.60
CA ASN A 172 -8.94 6.50 -37.55
C ASN A 172 -10.46 6.45 -37.72
N SER A 173 -11.20 6.35 -36.61
CA SER A 173 -12.67 6.37 -36.58
C SER A 173 -13.15 7.50 -35.67
N PHE A 174 -13.65 8.60 -36.23
CA PHE A 174 -14.10 9.77 -35.47
C PHE A 174 -15.58 10.04 -35.66
N VAL A 175 -16.34 10.08 -34.57
CA VAL A 175 -17.78 10.29 -34.58
C VAL A 175 -18.15 11.39 -33.57
N GLY A 176 -18.70 12.48 -34.07
CA GLY A 176 -19.11 13.64 -33.26
C GLY A 176 -18.52 14.94 -33.76
N ALA A 177 -19.17 16.06 -33.42
CA ALA A 177 -18.66 17.36 -33.80
C ALA A 177 -17.29 17.62 -33.15
N TYR A 178 -16.32 17.98 -33.99
CA TYR A 178 -14.92 18.24 -33.64
C TYR A 178 -14.14 17.05 -33.03
N ALA A 179 -14.64 15.81 -33.17
CA ALA A 179 -13.87 14.63 -32.76
C ALA A 179 -12.57 14.55 -33.59
N GLY A 180 -11.42 14.47 -32.91
CA GLY A 180 -10.10 14.43 -33.55
C GLY A 180 -9.77 15.63 -34.44
N ALA A 181 -10.37 16.80 -34.21
CA ALA A 181 -10.28 17.94 -35.13
C ALA A 181 -8.85 18.44 -35.39
N SER A 182 -7.92 18.26 -34.44
CA SER A 182 -6.50 18.61 -34.58
C SER A 182 -5.59 17.37 -34.60
N ASN A 183 -6.11 16.22 -35.02
CA ASN A 183 -5.28 15.07 -35.30
C ASN A 183 -4.46 15.35 -36.55
N ASN A 184 -3.14 15.39 -36.48
CA ASN A 184 -2.30 15.63 -37.66
C ASN A 184 -1.89 14.28 -38.25
N ASN A 185 -1.05 13.54 -37.50
CA ASN A 185 -0.42 12.31 -37.96
C ASN A 185 -0.84 11.07 -37.15
N GLY A 186 -1.59 11.27 -36.06
CA GLY A 186 -2.07 10.18 -35.19
C GLY A 186 -2.86 9.13 -35.96
N SER A 187 -2.56 7.87 -35.72
CA SER A 187 -3.15 6.71 -36.39
C SER A 187 -3.76 5.72 -35.40
N PHE A 188 -4.68 4.90 -35.90
CA PHE A 188 -5.38 3.86 -35.11
C PHE A 188 -6.17 4.42 -33.91
N ASN A 189 -6.74 5.62 -34.06
CA ASN A 189 -7.52 6.25 -33.01
C ASN A 189 -9.02 6.09 -33.22
N SER A 190 -9.77 5.87 -32.14
CA SER A 190 -11.24 5.78 -32.14
C SER A 190 -11.83 6.83 -31.20
N PHE A 191 -12.43 7.88 -31.73
CA PHE A 191 -12.98 9.00 -30.95
C PHE A 191 -14.48 9.12 -31.16
N VAL A 192 -15.26 9.06 -30.08
CA VAL A 192 -16.72 9.13 -30.12
C VAL A 192 -17.20 10.15 -29.09
N GLY A 193 -17.77 11.26 -29.55
CA GLY A 193 -18.30 12.33 -28.70
C GLY A 193 -17.89 13.73 -29.17
N HIS A 194 -18.58 14.74 -28.66
CA HIS A 194 -18.24 16.12 -28.96
C HIS A 194 -16.86 16.47 -28.37
N ASN A 195 -15.94 16.95 -29.22
CA ASN A 195 -14.55 17.26 -28.87
C ASN A 195 -13.73 16.08 -28.28
N ALA A 196 -14.13 14.84 -28.49
CA ALA A 196 -13.30 13.69 -28.11
C ALA A 196 -11.96 13.74 -28.87
N GLY A 197 -10.83 13.69 -28.16
CA GLY A 197 -9.49 13.76 -28.75
C GLY A 197 -9.18 15.03 -29.55
N TYR A 198 -9.83 16.16 -29.23
CA TYR A 198 -9.76 17.39 -30.04
C TYR A 198 -8.33 17.83 -30.41
N ARG A 199 -7.37 17.76 -29.47
CA ARG A 199 -5.97 18.19 -29.65
C ARG A 199 -4.98 17.07 -30.00
N ASN A 200 -5.43 15.85 -30.32
CA ASN A 200 -4.59 14.66 -30.54
C ASN A 200 -3.62 14.78 -31.72
N ALA A 201 -2.57 15.60 -31.63
CA ALA A 201 -1.67 15.89 -32.75
C ALA A 201 -1.04 14.63 -33.37
N ASP A 202 -0.38 13.81 -32.54
CA ASP A 202 0.43 12.67 -33.00
C ASP A 202 0.24 11.40 -32.16
N GLY A 203 -0.67 11.41 -31.18
CA GLY A 203 -0.97 10.24 -30.35
C GLY A 203 -1.59 9.09 -31.16
N ASN A 204 -1.12 7.87 -30.92
CA ASN A 204 -1.57 6.66 -31.62
C ASN A 204 -2.30 5.69 -30.68
N ASN A 205 -3.14 4.84 -31.26
CA ASN A 205 -3.84 3.76 -30.56
C ASN A 205 -4.68 4.25 -29.37
N ASN A 206 -5.33 5.40 -29.50
CA ASN A 206 -6.17 5.96 -28.46
C ASN A 206 -7.66 5.67 -28.71
N SER A 207 -8.39 5.30 -27.67
CA SER A 207 -9.85 5.11 -27.69
C SER A 207 -10.52 6.08 -26.72
N PHE A 208 -11.14 7.15 -27.23
CA PHE A 208 -11.79 8.17 -26.42
C PHE A 208 -13.29 8.22 -26.68
N ILE A 209 -14.09 7.90 -25.66
CA ILE A 209 -15.54 7.82 -25.76
C ILE A 209 -16.16 8.71 -24.68
N GLY A 210 -16.90 9.74 -25.11
CA GLY A 210 -17.51 10.73 -24.24
C GLY A 210 -17.17 12.15 -24.66
N THR A 211 -18.03 13.09 -24.27
CA THR A 211 -17.79 14.51 -24.52
C THR A 211 -16.50 14.95 -23.82
N GLN A 212 -15.58 15.53 -24.60
CA GLN A 212 -14.26 16.01 -24.16
C GLN A 212 -13.34 14.93 -23.55
N ALA A 213 -13.61 13.64 -23.80
CA ALA A 213 -12.66 12.58 -23.43
C ALA A 213 -11.32 12.79 -24.16
N GLY A 214 -10.22 12.83 -23.43
CA GLY A 214 -8.87 13.05 -23.99
C GLY A 214 -8.70 14.39 -24.73
N TYR A 215 -9.48 15.42 -24.39
CA TYR A 215 -9.53 16.70 -25.13
C TYR A 215 -8.14 17.29 -25.47
N SER A 216 -7.23 17.33 -24.48
CA SER A 216 -5.91 17.93 -24.60
C SER A 216 -4.77 16.95 -24.93
N ASN A 217 -5.07 15.69 -25.26
CA ASN A 217 -4.04 14.71 -25.64
C ASN A 217 -3.24 15.26 -26.81
N THR A 218 -1.92 15.40 -26.70
CA THR A 218 -1.08 15.91 -27.79
C THR A 218 -0.33 14.76 -28.45
N THR A 219 0.49 14.04 -27.68
CA THR A 219 1.33 12.92 -28.17
C THR A 219 1.13 11.63 -27.38
N GLY A 220 0.33 11.65 -26.32
CA GLY A 220 0.04 10.47 -25.51
C GLY A 220 -0.55 9.33 -26.35
N SER A 221 -0.05 8.12 -26.16
CA SER A 221 -0.45 6.95 -26.96
C SER A 221 -0.94 5.80 -26.08
N ASN A 222 -1.69 4.88 -26.68
CA ASN A 222 -2.25 3.69 -26.00
C ASN A 222 -3.18 4.04 -24.83
N ASN A 223 -3.96 5.12 -24.93
CA ASN A 223 -4.88 5.55 -23.89
C ASN A 223 -6.32 5.13 -24.19
N SER A 224 -7.05 4.66 -23.17
CA SER A 224 -8.46 4.31 -23.27
C SER A 224 -9.28 5.12 -22.27
N PHE A 225 -10.01 6.12 -22.75
CA PHE A 225 -10.81 7.02 -21.92
C PHE A 225 -12.30 6.88 -22.23
N LEU A 226 -13.11 6.63 -21.21
CA LEU A 226 -14.55 6.47 -21.30
C LEU A 226 -15.24 7.32 -20.23
N GLY A 227 -16.00 8.34 -20.65
CA GLY A 227 -16.76 9.21 -19.75
C GLY A 227 -16.64 10.69 -20.11
N TYR A 228 -17.49 11.51 -19.49
CA TYR A 228 -17.42 12.97 -19.63
C TYR A 228 -16.09 13.49 -19.05
N SER A 229 -15.31 14.17 -19.88
CA SER A 229 -14.00 14.76 -19.52
C SER A 229 -13.01 13.77 -18.89
N ALA A 230 -13.13 12.46 -19.18
CA ALA A 230 -12.12 11.48 -18.78
C ALA A 230 -10.79 11.79 -19.48
N GLY A 231 -9.69 11.90 -18.72
CA GLY A 231 -8.37 12.25 -19.25
C GLY A 231 -8.28 13.62 -19.94
N TYR A 232 -9.15 14.58 -19.60
CA TYR A 232 -9.30 15.87 -20.30
C TYR A 232 -7.98 16.63 -20.57
N ASN A 233 -7.09 16.72 -19.58
CA ASN A 233 -5.80 17.41 -19.68
C ASN A 233 -4.59 16.49 -19.91
N ASN A 234 -4.80 15.22 -20.29
CA ASN A 234 -3.69 14.35 -20.66
C ASN A 234 -2.96 15.00 -21.81
N THR A 235 -1.66 15.30 -21.69
CA THR A 235 -0.89 15.90 -22.79
C THR A 235 -0.03 14.82 -23.44
N THR A 236 0.90 14.24 -22.67
CA THR A 236 1.88 13.27 -23.14
C THR A 236 1.77 11.91 -22.44
N GLY A 237 0.94 11.80 -21.40
CA GLY A 237 0.73 10.56 -20.66
C GLY A 237 0.23 9.44 -21.58
N SER A 238 0.80 8.25 -21.40
CA SER A 238 0.60 7.09 -22.25
C SER A 238 0.24 5.84 -21.44
N SER A 239 -0.40 4.88 -22.10
CA SER A 239 -0.83 3.61 -21.49
C SER A 239 -1.77 3.80 -20.29
N ASN A 240 -2.67 4.79 -20.35
CA ASN A 240 -3.64 5.07 -19.28
C ASN A 240 -5.03 4.54 -19.64
N THR A 241 -5.75 4.00 -18.64
CA THR A 241 -7.15 3.59 -18.76
C THR A 241 -8.00 4.37 -17.77
N PHE A 242 -8.86 5.28 -18.26
CA PHE A 242 -9.73 6.10 -17.43
C PHE A 242 -11.19 5.86 -17.76
N VAL A 243 -11.97 5.39 -16.78
CA VAL A 243 -13.37 5.04 -16.97
C VAL A 243 -14.20 5.72 -15.90
N GLY A 244 -15.02 6.68 -16.29
CA GLY A 244 -15.88 7.47 -15.40
C GLY A 244 -15.79 8.96 -15.68
N THR A 245 -16.82 9.70 -15.27
CA THR A 245 -16.82 11.16 -15.35
C THR A 245 -15.66 11.72 -14.52
N TYR A 246 -14.84 12.56 -15.15
CA TYR A 246 -13.67 13.20 -14.55
C TYR A 246 -12.54 12.26 -14.07
N ALA A 247 -12.57 10.98 -14.45
CA ALA A 247 -11.48 10.06 -14.14
C ALA A 247 -10.17 10.56 -14.81
N GLY A 248 -9.12 10.78 -14.02
CA GLY A 248 -7.83 11.27 -14.50
C GLY A 248 -7.87 12.63 -15.22
N ALA A 249 -8.87 13.48 -14.97
CA ALA A 249 -9.11 14.68 -15.79
C ALA A 249 -7.94 15.67 -15.86
N ILE A 250 -7.11 15.76 -14.81
CA ILE A 250 -5.93 16.63 -14.73
C ILE A 250 -4.63 15.80 -14.82
N ASN A 251 -4.69 14.54 -15.25
CA ASN A 251 -3.46 13.86 -15.63
C ASN A 251 -2.80 14.59 -16.79
N SER A 252 -1.56 15.04 -16.65
CA SER A 252 -0.83 15.75 -17.71
C SER A 252 0.21 14.86 -18.37
N THR A 253 1.02 14.16 -17.56
CA THR A 253 2.18 13.38 -18.03
C THR A 253 2.29 11.98 -17.44
N GLY A 254 1.43 11.63 -16.47
CA GLY A 254 1.48 10.34 -15.78
C GLY A 254 1.17 9.18 -16.72
N ASN A 255 1.93 8.10 -16.58
CA ASN A 255 1.84 6.89 -17.39
C ASN A 255 1.33 5.69 -16.58
N TYR A 256 0.81 4.70 -17.30
CA TYR A 256 0.43 3.40 -16.72
C TYR A 256 -0.59 3.50 -15.57
N ASN A 257 -1.51 4.46 -15.65
CA ASN A 257 -2.55 4.65 -14.65
C ASN A 257 -3.86 3.97 -15.08
N SER A 258 -4.54 3.34 -14.13
CA SER A 258 -5.86 2.73 -14.32
C SER A 258 -6.84 3.32 -13.31
N PHE A 259 -7.72 4.23 -13.76
CA PHE A 259 -8.69 4.91 -12.90
C PHE A 259 -10.10 4.56 -13.32
N VAL A 260 -10.88 4.01 -12.39
CA VAL A 260 -12.26 3.57 -12.62
C VAL A 260 -13.19 4.14 -11.56
N GLY A 261 -14.15 4.95 -11.98
CA GLY A 261 -15.15 5.59 -11.13
C GLY A 261 -15.17 7.12 -11.27
N TYR A 262 -16.20 7.75 -10.71
CA TYR A 262 -16.36 9.20 -10.73
C TYR A 262 -15.20 9.87 -9.99
N GLY A 263 -14.48 10.78 -10.66
CA GLY A 263 -13.40 11.56 -10.07
C GLY A 263 -12.18 10.76 -9.57
N ALA A 264 -12.06 9.48 -9.94
CA ALA A 264 -10.90 8.68 -9.59
C ALA A 264 -9.62 9.30 -10.19
N GLY A 265 -8.62 9.59 -9.35
CA GLY A 265 -7.35 10.20 -9.76
C GLY A 265 -7.48 11.57 -10.43
N ASN A 266 -8.53 12.34 -10.11
CA ASN A 266 -8.87 13.58 -10.82
C ASN A 266 -7.67 14.54 -11.00
N ASN A 267 -6.88 14.76 -9.95
CA ASN A 267 -5.76 15.71 -9.93
C ASN A 267 -4.38 15.09 -10.24
N ASN A 268 -4.31 13.87 -10.79
CA ASN A 268 -3.07 13.12 -11.00
C ASN A 268 -2.12 13.71 -12.04
N ALA A 269 -1.51 14.87 -11.76
CA ALA A 269 -0.72 15.65 -12.70
C ALA A 269 0.41 14.86 -13.39
N SER A 270 1.20 14.08 -12.63
CA SER A 270 2.33 13.30 -13.16
C SER A 270 2.55 11.93 -12.49
N GLY A 271 1.75 11.59 -11.48
CA GLY A 271 1.82 10.28 -10.82
C GLY A 271 1.67 9.14 -11.82
N SER A 272 2.51 8.12 -11.71
CA SER A 272 2.51 6.97 -12.63
C SER A 272 2.27 5.66 -11.89
N GLN A 273 1.84 4.63 -12.62
CA GLN A 273 1.61 3.28 -12.07
C GLN A 273 0.55 3.23 -10.95
N ASN A 274 -0.44 4.13 -11.00
CA ASN A 274 -1.52 4.16 -10.01
C ASN A 274 -2.74 3.38 -10.50
N SER A 275 -3.36 2.61 -9.60
CA SER A 275 -4.60 1.86 -9.85
C SER A 275 -5.67 2.30 -8.85
N PHE A 276 -6.65 3.07 -9.30
CA PHE A 276 -7.72 3.62 -8.46
C PHE A 276 -9.09 3.13 -8.90
N MET A 277 -9.88 2.61 -7.95
CA MET A 277 -11.23 2.11 -8.23
C MET A 277 -12.24 2.56 -7.17
N GLY A 278 -13.23 3.35 -7.59
CA GLY A 278 -14.32 3.83 -6.75
C GLY A 278 -14.62 5.32 -6.91
N TYR A 279 -15.39 5.88 -5.99
CA TYR A 279 -15.79 7.28 -6.03
C TYR A 279 -14.73 8.18 -5.37
N ASN A 280 -14.22 9.15 -6.13
CA ASN A 280 -13.22 10.13 -5.70
C ASN A 280 -12.00 9.51 -5.00
N VAL A 281 -11.59 8.32 -5.45
CA VAL A 281 -10.41 7.62 -4.95
C VAL A 281 -9.16 8.32 -5.44
N GLY A 282 -8.24 8.63 -4.53
CA GLY A 282 -6.98 9.32 -4.85
C GLY A 282 -7.18 10.63 -5.61
N SER A 283 -8.32 11.32 -5.45
CA SER A 283 -8.68 12.42 -6.35
C SER A 283 -7.74 13.62 -6.24
N LEU A 284 -7.05 13.79 -5.10
CA LEU A 284 -6.03 14.82 -4.91
C LEU A 284 -4.60 14.32 -5.13
N ASN A 285 -4.40 13.09 -5.64
CA ASN A 285 -3.07 12.59 -6.01
C ASN A 285 -2.48 13.51 -7.05
N THR A 286 -1.30 14.10 -6.80
CA THR A 286 -0.66 15.02 -7.75
C THR A 286 0.53 14.36 -8.44
N THR A 287 1.44 13.80 -7.65
CA THR A 287 2.72 13.21 -8.12
C THR A 287 2.98 11.82 -7.53
N GLY A 288 2.18 11.38 -6.55
CA GLY A 288 2.30 10.06 -5.95
C GLY A 288 2.22 8.94 -6.99
N SER A 289 3.10 7.95 -6.88
CA SER A 289 3.23 6.87 -7.85
C SER A 289 3.14 5.49 -7.19
N ALA A 290 2.86 4.47 -7.99
CA ALA A 290 2.74 3.08 -7.54
C ALA A 290 1.72 2.87 -6.40
N ASN A 291 0.60 3.61 -6.44
CA ASN A 291 -0.46 3.46 -5.45
C ASN A 291 -1.62 2.59 -5.96
N SER A 292 -2.19 1.76 -5.08
CA SER A 292 -3.37 0.93 -5.38
C SER A 292 -4.49 1.22 -4.39
N PHE A 293 -5.50 1.97 -4.81
CA PHE A 293 -6.59 2.40 -3.94
C PHE A 293 -7.95 1.89 -4.43
N VAL A 294 -8.76 1.36 -3.52
CA VAL A 294 -10.09 0.81 -3.81
C VAL A 294 -11.08 1.18 -2.71
N GLY A 295 -12.19 1.83 -3.07
CA GLY A 295 -13.26 2.15 -2.11
C GLY A 295 -13.92 3.52 -2.34
N TYR A 296 -14.72 3.98 -1.39
CA TYR A 296 -15.25 5.34 -1.39
C TYR A 296 -14.28 6.27 -0.65
N TYR A 297 -13.72 7.27 -1.32
CA TYR A 297 -12.70 8.19 -0.75
C TYR A 297 -11.43 7.53 -0.20
N ALA A 298 -11.08 6.33 -0.66
CA ALA A 298 -9.78 5.74 -0.32
C ALA A 298 -8.64 6.63 -0.83
N GLY A 299 -7.69 6.98 0.04
CA GLY A 299 -6.54 7.83 -0.29
C GLY A 299 -6.89 9.21 -0.85
N LEU A 300 -8.08 9.76 -0.57
CA LEU A 300 -8.60 10.99 -1.18
C LEU A 300 -7.57 12.13 -1.20
N ASN A 301 -6.91 12.39 -0.06
CA ASN A 301 -5.97 13.50 0.12
C ASN A 301 -4.51 13.13 -0.18
N ASN A 302 -4.23 11.96 -0.77
CA ASN A 302 -2.87 11.60 -1.19
C ASN A 302 -2.39 12.66 -2.15
N THR A 303 -1.27 13.34 -1.89
CA THR A 303 -0.73 14.33 -2.82
C THR A 303 0.55 13.81 -3.48
N THR A 304 1.49 13.33 -2.66
CA THR A 304 2.84 12.90 -3.06
C THR A 304 3.17 11.48 -2.57
N GLY A 305 2.37 10.92 -1.65
CA GLY A 305 2.57 9.58 -1.12
C GLY A 305 2.62 8.52 -2.21
N SER A 306 3.57 7.60 -2.09
CA SER A 306 3.86 6.57 -3.09
C SER A 306 3.96 5.19 -2.46
N ASN A 307 3.77 4.15 -3.27
CA ASN A 307 3.80 2.74 -2.83
C ASN A 307 2.78 2.42 -1.73
N ASN A 308 1.58 3.02 -1.78
CA ASN A 308 0.53 2.76 -0.81
C ASN A 308 -0.56 1.85 -1.38
N THR A 309 -1.10 0.97 -0.54
CA THR A 309 -2.27 0.14 -0.85
C THR A 309 -3.39 0.47 0.13
N PHE A 310 -4.49 1.04 -0.33
CA PHE A 310 -5.64 1.40 0.52
C PHE A 310 -6.92 0.75 0.02
N MET A 311 -7.53 -0.08 0.85
CA MET A 311 -8.75 -0.80 0.52
C MET A 311 -9.83 -0.54 1.59
N GLY A 312 -10.97 0.01 1.17
CA GLY A 312 -12.11 0.29 2.03
C GLY A 312 -12.52 1.76 2.05
N THR A 313 -13.73 2.04 2.55
CA THR A 313 -14.26 3.40 2.65
C THR A 313 -13.40 4.25 3.58
N GLY A 314 -12.86 5.36 3.05
CA GLY A 314 -11.99 6.27 3.80
C GLY A 314 -10.68 5.67 4.29
N ALA A 315 -10.25 4.52 3.77
CA ALA A 315 -8.92 3.97 4.10
C ALA A 315 -7.83 4.96 3.65
N GLY A 316 -6.95 5.36 4.58
CA GLY A 316 -5.90 6.33 4.34
C GLY A 316 -6.39 7.70 3.82
N LEU A 317 -7.62 8.11 4.15
CA LEU A 317 -8.26 9.30 3.57
C LEU A 317 -7.39 10.56 3.66
N SER A 318 -6.70 10.75 4.80
CA SER A 318 -5.88 11.93 5.07
C SER A 318 -4.40 11.78 4.70
N ASN A 319 -3.97 10.64 4.13
CA ASN A 319 -2.59 10.43 3.71
C ASN A 319 -2.22 11.50 2.71
N SER A 320 -1.23 12.33 2.98
CA SER A 320 -0.76 13.37 2.07
C SER A 320 0.58 12.99 1.43
N ALA A 321 1.52 12.53 2.24
CA ALA A 321 2.87 12.18 1.82
C ALA A 321 3.36 10.81 2.32
N GLY A 322 2.61 10.14 3.20
CA GLY A 322 3.00 8.82 3.74
C GLY A 322 3.24 7.80 2.63
N MET A 323 4.24 6.94 2.83
CA MET A 323 4.70 5.95 1.86
C MET A 323 4.71 4.54 2.43
N TYR A 324 4.64 3.54 1.56
CA TYR A 324 4.74 2.12 1.95
C TYR A 324 3.68 1.71 2.99
N ASN A 325 2.49 2.31 2.93
CA ASN A 325 1.38 1.98 3.82
C ASN A 325 0.44 0.96 3.16
N SER A 326 0.00 -0.04 3.92
CA SER A 326 -0.97 -1.05 3.48
C SER A 326 -2.16 -1.07 4.42
N TYR A 327 -3.27 -0.44 4.00
CA TYR A 327 -4.50 -0.30 4.79
C TYR A 327 -5.65 -1.09 4.19
N SER A 328 -6.32 -1.89 5.01
CA SER A 328 -7.48 -2.69 4.60
C SER A 328 -8.59 -2.62 5.65
N GLY A 329 -9.68 -1.93 5.34
CA GLY A 329 -10.83 -1.76 6.22
C GLY A 329 -11.42 -0.36 6.14
N SER A 330 -12.71 -0.23 6.47
CA SER A 330 -13.35 1.08 6.53
C SER A 330 -12.72 1.93 7.64
N GLY A 331 -12.21 3.10 7.30
CA GLY A 331 -11.54 4.01 8.22
C GLY A 331 -10.16 3.54 8.72
N ALA A 332 -9.57 2.51 8.11
CA ALA A 332 -8.21 2.09 8.44
C ALA A 332 -7.19 3.20 8.14
N GLY A 333 -6.40 3.61 9.14
CA GLY A 333 -5.39 4.66 8.97
C GLY A 333 -5.95 6.04 8.55
N TYR A 334 -7.20 6.34 8.90
CA TYR A 334 -7.97 7.48 8.37
C TYR A 334 -7.25 8.84 8.49
N ASN A 335 -6.65 9.13 9.65
CA ASN A 335 -5.96 10.41 9.94
C ASN A 335 -4.46 10.39 9.65
N ASN A 336 -3.90 9.30 9.09
CA ASN A 336 -2.47 9.24 8.82
C ASN A 336 -2.11 10.20 7.69
N GLN A 337 -1.34 11.25 7.99
CA GLN A 337 -0.94 12.25 7.01
C GLN A 337 0.43 11.93 6.37
N THR A 338 1.44 11.69 7.21
CA THR A 338 2.85 11.52 6.77
C THR A 338 3.49 10.22 7.24
N GLY A 339 2.83 9.50 8.16
CA GLY A 339 3.31 8.22 8.66
C GLY A 339 3.49 7.22 7.52
N SER A 340 4.57 6.46 7.60
CA SER A 340 5.01 5.53 6.56
C SER A 340 5.24 4.13 7.13
N GLN A 341 5.31 3.13 6.25
CA GLN A 341 5.61 1.74 6.63
C GLN A 341 4.59 1.13 7.61
N ASN A 342 3.33 1.58 7.57
CA ASN A 342 2.27 1.06 8.42
C ASN A 342 1.49 -0.06 7.72
N THR A 343 1.20 -1.14 8.45
CA THR A 343 0.31 -2.23 8.02
C THR A 343 -0.93 -2.22 8.91
N ILE A 344 -2.09 -1.85 8.36
CA ILE A 344 -3.31 -1.66 9.14
C ILE A 344 -4.45 -2.46 8.52
N ALA A 345 -5.11 -3.29 9.31
CA ALA A 345 -6.23 -4.09 8.85
C ALA A 345 -7.36 -4.15 9.89
N GLY A 346 -8.58 -3.77 9.50
CA GLY A 346 -9.76 -3.79 10.36
C GLY A 346 -10.58 -2.51 10.27
N TYR A 347 -11.83 -2.57 10.74
CA TYR A 347 -12.68 -1.39 10.87
C TYR A 347 -12.05 -0.42 11.88
N GLN A 348 -11.77 0.80 11.41
CA GLN A 348 -11.16 1.90 12.18
C GLN A 348 -9.88 1.54 12.95
N ALA A 349 -9.14 0.52 12.49
CA ALA A 349 -7.80 0.26 13.02
C ALA A 349 -6.88 1.46 12.71
N GLY A 350 -6.10 1.91 13.70
CA GLY A 350 -5.23 3.07 13.57
C GLY A 350 -5.93 4.36 13.12
N TYR A 351 -7.20 4.58 13.49
CA TYR A 351 -8.00 5.70 12.98
C TYR A 351 -7.32 7.06 13.18
N ASN A 352 -6.72 7.29 14.36
CA ASN A 352 -6.01 8.53 14.70
C ASN A 352 -4.50 8.50 14.42
N LEU A 353 -3.98 7.44 13.78
CA LEU A 353 -2.56 7.23 13.59
C LEU A 353 -1.93 8.35 12.77
N THR A 354 -0.80 8.89 13.21
CA THR A 354 0.02 9.84 12.45
C THR A 354 1.49 9.44 12.35
N SER A 355 1.90 8.37 13.04
CA SER A 355 3.27 7.85 13.13
C SER A 355 3.58 6.75 12.10
N SER A 356 4.81 6.24 12.14
CA SER A 356 5.33 5.25 11.19
C SER A 356 5.59 3.88 11.84
N ALA A 357 5.74 2.86 10.99
CA ALA A 357 6.18 1.51 11.34
C ALA A 357 5.26 0.73 12.28
N ASN A 358 3.95 0.96 12.24
CA ASN A 358 2.98 0.25 13.06
C ASN A 358 2.30 -0.90 12.30
N THR A 359 2.07 -2.01 12.99
CA THR A 359 1.24 -3.13 12.54
C THR A 359 -0.02 -3.20 13.41
N LEU A 360 -1.17 -2.80 12.88
CA LEU A 360 -2.43 -2.68 13.63
C LEU A 360 -3.52 -3.54 12.99
N VAL A 361 -3.87 -4.66 13.60
CA VAL A 361 -4.79 -5.65 13.02
C VAL A 361 -5.94 -5.97 13.98
N GLY A 362 -7.16 -5.65 13.60
CA GLY A 362 -8.38 -5.91 14.37
C GLY A 362 -9.35 -4.73 14.40
N TYR A 363 -10.58 -4.97 14.85
CA TYR A 363 -11.56 -3.91 15.04
C TYR A 363 -11.04 -2.91 16.09
N ASN A 364 -10.91 -1.63 15.71
CA ASN A 364 -10.39 -0.56 16.54
C ASN A 364 -9.01 -0.83 17.18
N ALA A 365 -8.17 -1.70 16.60
CA ALA A 365 -6.80 -1.88 17.08
C ALA A 365 -6.02 -0.55 16.92
N GLY A 366 -5.39 -0.07 18.01
CA GLY A 366 -4.66 1.21 18.01
C GLY A 366 -5.49 2.44 17.63
N TYR A 367 -6.79 2.44 17.90
CA TYR A 367 -7.71 3.50 17.45
C TYR A 367 -7.23 4.92 17.84
N ASN A 368 -6.75 5.11 19.07
CA ASN A 368 -6.26 6.40 19.57
C ASN A 368 -4.76 6.63 19.38
N THR A 369 -4.03 5.72 18.72
CA THR A 369 -2.59 5.90 18.48
C THR A 369 -2.39 7.12 17.60
N THR A 370 -1.53 8.04 18.01
CA THR A 370 -1.20 9.26 17.28
C THR A 370 0.26 9.20 16.86
N SER A 371 1.18 9.66 17.71
CA SER A 371 2.62 9.71 17.46
C SER A 371 3.38 8.46 17.88
N GLY A 372 2.73 7.51 18.57
CA GLY A 372 3.35 6.25 18.99
C GLY A 372 3.76 5.38 17.79
N ALA A 373 5.05 5.05 17.67
CA ALA A 373 5.63 4.36 16.52
C ALA A 373 6.10 2.93 16.86
N ASN A 374 6.36 2.12 15.83
CA ASN A 374 6.89 0.75 15.99
C ASN A 374 6.00 -0.18 16.83
N ASN A 375 4.69 0.06 16.85
CA ASN A 375 3.76 -0.76 17.63
C ASN A 375 3.24 -1.95 16.82
N THR A 376 3.06 -3.10 17.48
CA THR A 376 2.40 -4.28 16.92
C THR A 376 1.16 -4.61 17.73
N PHE A 377 -0.02 -4.21 17.26
CA PHE A 377 -1.30 -4.47 17.92
C PHE A 377 -2.13 -5.46 17.11
N PHE A 378 -2.53 -6.56 17.73
CA PHE A 378 -3.30 -7.62 17.08
C PHE A 378 -4.47 -8.05 17.97
N GLY A 379 -5.72 -7.81 17.53
CA GLY A 379 -6.93 -8.21 18.24
C GLY A 379 -8.00 -7.12 18.30
N PHE A 380 -9.21 -7.50 18.74
CA PHE A 380 -10.30 -6.56 19.02
C PHE A 380 -9.86 -5.56 20.09
N GLN A 381 -9.80 -4.27 19.74
CA GLN A 381 -9.40 -3.17 20.63
C GLN A 381 -8.01 -3.33 21.28
N ALA A 382 -7.10 -4.09 20.67
CA ALA A 382 -5.71 -4.17 21.13
C ALA A 382 -5.07 -2.77 21.09
N GLY A 383 -4.52 -2.31 22.21
CA GLY A 383 -3.88 -0.99 22.33
C GLY A 383 -4.83 0.20 22.05
N TYR A 384 -6.14 0.03 22.23
CA TYR A 384 -7.15 1.02 21.86
C TYR A 384 -6.87 2.45 22.39
N ASN A 385 -6.35 2.56 23.61
CA ASN A 385 -6.08 3.84 24.29
C ASN A 385 -4.63 4.32 24.15
N VAL A 386 -3.73 3.55 23.53
CA VAL A 386 -2.35 3.96 23.33
C VAL A 386 -2.34 5.16 22.39
N THR A 387 -1.74 6.27 22.83
CA THR A 387 -1.62 7.53 22.09
C THR A 387 -0.20 7.76 21.57
N THR A 388 0.77 7.91 22.46
CA THR A 388 2.17 8.25 22.14
C THR A 388 3.15 7.11 22.43
N GLY A 389 2.69 6.07 23.13
CA GLY A 389 3.48 4.88 23.45
C GLY A 389 4.04 4.20 22.21
N SER A 390 5.33 3.85 22.25
CA SER A 390 6.07 3.28 21.12
C SER A 390 6.67 1.92 21.45
N ASN A 391 7.05 1.15 20.43
CA ASN A 391 7.71 -0.15 20.55
C ASN A 391 6.91 -1.19 21.38
N ASN A 392 5.58 -1.05 21.43
CA ASN A 392 4.75 -1.97 22.19
C ASN A 392 4.31 -3.15 21.32
N ILE A 393 4.34 -4.36 21.89
CA ILE A 393 3.75 -5.57 21.30
C ILE A 393 2.51 -5.92 22.12
N ILE A 394 1.32 -5.74 21.54
CA ILE A 394 0.04 -6.01 22.21
C ILE A 394 -0.75 -7.01 21.37
N VAL A 395 -0.82 -8.24 21.84
CA VAL A 395 -1.45 -9.35 21.12
C VAL A 395 -2.57 -9.96 21.96
N GLY A 396 -3.79 -9.73 21.51
CA GLY A 396 -5.01 -10.30 22.05
C GLY A 396 -6.11 -9.26 22.29
N PRO A 397 -7.37 -9.70 22.38
CA PRO A 397 -8.50 -8.81 22.54
C PRO A 397 -8.45 -8.05 23.87
N MET A 398 -8.82 -6.77 23.83
CA MET A 398 -8.88 -5.85 24.98
C MET A 398 -7.55 -5.59 25.71
N SER A 399 -6.44 -6.15 25.22
CA SER A 399 -5.12 -6.01 25.84
C SER A 399 -4.54 -4.62 25.63
N GLY A 400 -3.80 -4.14 26.64
CA GLY A 400 -3.15 -2.83 26.66
C GLY A 400 -4.11 -1.64 26.55
N THR A 401 -5.36 -1.81 26.97
CA THR A 401 -6.35 -0.74 27.04
C THR A 401 -6.10 0.20 28.22
N ALA A 402 -5.28 -0.20 29.18
CA ALA A 402 -4.85 0.64 30.30
C ALA A 402 -3.63 1.54 30.00
N ILE A 403 -2.93 1.34 28.87
CA ILE A 403 -1.75 2.12 28.49
C ILE A 403 -2.17 3.29 27.60
N THR A 404 -1.64 4.48 27.86
CA THR A 404 -1.77 5.68 27.02
C THR A 404 -0.43 6.13 26.43
N ASP A 405 0.66 6.16 27.20
CA ASP A 405 1.98 6.66 26.76
C ASP A 405 3.15 5.69 27.03
N GLY A 406 2.88 4.58 27.75
CA GLY A 406 3.86 3.54 28.03
C GLY A 406 4.50 2.95 26.76
N SER A 407 5.80 2.65 26.83
CA SER A 407 6.61 2.21 25.68
C SER A 407 7.38 0.93 26.00
N ASP A 408 7.83 0.20 24.98
CA ASP A 408 8.65 -1.01 25.14
C ASP A 408 7.96 -2.14 25.96
N ASN A 409 6.63 -2.21 25.91
CA ASN A 409 5.86 -3.20 26.66
C ASN A 409 5.45 -4.40 25.78
N VAL A 410 5.34 -5.56 26.40
CA VAL A 410 4.86 -6.80 25.75
C VAL A 410 3.65 -7.32 26.51
N LEU A 411 2.48 -7.22 25.91
CA LEU A 411 1.20 -7.66 26.47
C LEU A 411 0.58 -8.73 25.59
N MET A 412 0.46 -9.96 26.08
CA MET A 412 -0.02 -11.08 25.29
C MET A 412 -1.07 -11.91 26.02
N GLY A 413 -2.27 -12.01 25.47
CA GLY A 413 -3.40 -12.75 26.05
C GLY A 413 -4.73 -12.02 25.92
N TYR A 414 -5.79 -12.57 26.53
CA TYR A 414 -7.05 -11.86 26.72
C TYR A 414 -6.91 -10.86 27.87
N ASN A 415 -7.22 -9.59 27.65
CA ASN A 415 -7.18 -8.55 28.69
C ASN A 415 -5.84 -8.49 29.46
N SER A 416 -4.71 -8.65 28.76
CA SER A 416 -3.38 -8.47 29.34
C SER A 416 -3.05 -6.98 29.42
N GLN A 417 -2.63 -6.50 30.61
CA GLN A 417 -2.49 -5.07 30.90
C GLN A 417 -1.13 -4.71 31.51
N ALA A 418 -0.73 -3.46 31.30
CA ALA A 418 0.24 -2.76 32.12
C ALA A 418 -0.44 -1.54 32.75
N GLU A 419 0.05 -1.08 33.90
CA GLU A 419 -0.24 0.29 34.34
C GLU A 419 0.26 1.32 33.33
N ASP A 420 -0.33 2.51 33.36
CA ASP A 420 0.05 3.58 32.45
C ASP A 420 1.47 4.11 32.75
N GLY A 421 2.16 4.61 31.72
CA GLY A 421 3.53 5.13 31.83
C GLY A 421 4.63 4.07 32.06
N LEU A 422 4.30 2.78 32.11
CA LEU A 422 5.29 1.73 32.28
C LEU A 422 6.16 1.53 31.04
N HIS A 423 7.39 1.06 31.29
CA HIS A 423 8.34 0.68 30.26
C HIS A 423 9.02 -0.64 30.56
N ASN A 424 9.38 -1.38 29.50
CA ASN A 424 9.98 -2.71 29.62
C ASN A 424 9.13 -3.63 30.52
N ALA A 425 7.81 -3.50 30.43
CA ALA A 425 6.86 -4.27 31.23
C ALA A 425 6.28 -5.38 30.36
N THR A 426 6.37 -6.63 30.83
CA THR A 426 5.88 -7.80 30.12
C THR A 426 4.76 -8.46 30.93
N ALA A 427 3.60 -8.67 30.30
CA ALA A 427 2.50 -9.44 30.85
C ALA A 427 2.06 -10.49 29.82
N ILE A 428 2.10 -11.77 30.21
CA ILE A 428 1.74 -12.88 29.32
C ILE A 428 0.72 -13.78 30.01
N GLY A 429 -0.42 -14.02 29.35
CA GLY A 429 -1.54 -14.81 29.83
C GLY A 429 -2.82 -13.98 29.98
N ALA A 430 -3.96 -14.67 30.03
CA ALA A 430 -5.25 -14.01 30.25
C ALA A 430 -5.27 -13.30 31.61
N GLU A 431 -5.82 -12.08 31.65
CA GLU A 431 -5.93 -11.26 32.86
C GLU A 431 -4.58 -10.98 33.55
N SER A 432 -3.46 -11.08 32.82
CA SER A 432 -2.15 -10.74 33.35
C SER A 432 -2.02 -9.22 33.51
N ARG A 433 -1.42 -8.76 34.62
CA ARG A 433 -1.26 -7.33 34.89
C ARG A 433 0.10 -7.01 35.49
N VAL A 434 0.88 -6.18 34.79
CA VAL A 434 2.16 -5.66 35.28
C VAL A 434 2.01 -4.25 35.83
N ALA A 435 2.52 -4.02 37.03
CA ALA A 435 2.34 -2.77 37.78
C ALA A 435 3.63 -1.97 37.97
N VAL A 436 4.77 -2.47 37.51
CA VAL A 436 6.08 -1.83 37.60
C VAL A 436 6.89 -2.08 36.33
N SER A 437 7.76 -1.15 35.98
CA SER A 437 8.71 -1.30 34.87
C SER A 437 9.73 -2.41 35.14
N ASN A 438 10.32 -2.94 34.07
CA ASN A 438 11.35 -3.97 34.13
C ASN A 438 10.89 -5.27 34.81
N ALA A 439 9.62 -5.62 34.66
CA ALA A 439 9.03 -6.81 35.26
C ALA A 439 8.34 -7.69 34.21
N LEU A 440 8.42 -9.00 34.44
CA LEU A 440 7.66 -10.01 33.74
C LEU A 440 6.60 -10.59 34.68
N ILE A 441 5.33 -10.47 34.30
CA ILE A 441 4.19 -11.09 34.96
C ILE A 441 3.61 -12.15 34.04
N LEU A 442 3.37 -13.34 34.59
CA LEU A 442 2.62 -14.39 33.93
C LEU A 442 1.20 -14.42 34.52
N GLY A 443 0.20 -14.72 33.70
CA GLY A 443 -1.22 -14.62 34.04
C GLY A 443 -1.60 -15.32 35.34
N ASN A 444 -2.71 -14.88 35.95
CA ASN A 444 -3.12 -15.38 37.25
C ASN A 444 -3.35 -16.90 37.21
N GLY A 445 -2.48 -17.65 37.90
CA GLY A 445 -2.52 -19.12 37.93
C GLY A 445 -1.50 -19.82 37.04
N ALA A 446 -0.66 -19.10 36.29
CA ALA A 446 0.40 -19.72 35.51
C ALA A 446 1.45 -20.41 36.42
N ASN A 447 1.87 -21.60 36.00
CA ASN A 447 3.03 -22.33 36.52
C ASN A 447 4.13 -22.32 35.46
N VAL A 448 5.38 -22.10 35.89
CA VAL A 448 6.56 -22.07 35.03
C VAL A 448 7.34 -23.37 35.20
N GLY A 449 7.41 -24.16 34.13
CA GLY A 449 8.24 -25.36 34.05
C GLY A 449 9.52 -25.10 33.26
N ILE A 450 10.68 -25.34 33.86
CA ILE A 450 11.98 -25.36 33.18
C ILE A 450 12.44 -26.81 33.13
N GLY A 451 12.45 -27.42 31.95
CA GLY A 451 12.73 -28.86 31.79
C GLY A 451 11.55 -29.79 32.09
N THR A 452 10.36 -29.25 32.37
CA THR A 452 9.10 -30.00 32.55
C THR A 452 7.96 -29.34 31.78
N SER A 453 7.10 -30.15 31.17
CA SER A 453 5.88 -29.68 30.47
C SER A 453 4.64 -29.64 31.37
N ALA A 454 4.73 -30.13 32.60
CA ALA A 454 3.61 -30.22 33.54
C ALA A 454 4.04 -29.80 34.96
N PRO A 455 4.42 -28.53 35.16
CA PRO A 455 4.86 -28.04 36.46
C PRO A 455 3.74 -28.11 37.50
N ALA A 456 4.01 -28.75 38.64
CA ALA A 456 3.10 -28.91 39.76
C ALA A 456 3.14 -27.71 40.73
N THR A 457 4.20 -26.91 40.68
CA THR A 457 4.36 -25.69 41.49
C THR A 457 4.51 -24.46 40.60
N ARG A 458 4.51 -23.26 41.21
CA ARG A 458 4.61 -21.99 40.48
C ARG A 458 5.88 -21.86 39.65
N LEU A 459 7.00 -22.39 40.16
CA LEU A 459 8.27 -22.47 39.45
C LEU A 459 8.87 -23.83 39.75
N GLU A 460 8.94 -24.68 38.72
CA GLU A 460 9.53 -26.00 38.80
C GLU A 460 10.69 -26.11 37.82
N VAL A 461 11.88 -26.42 38.34
CA VAL A 461 13.10 -26.62 37.55
C VAL A 461 13.49 -28.09 37.65
N VAL A 462 13.46 -28.78 36.51
CA VAL A 462 13.81 -30.20 36.42
C VAL A 462 15.10 -30.33 35.63
N SER A 463 16.14 -30.82 36.31
CA SER A 463 17.42 -31.17 35.66
C SER A 463 17.31 -32.54 35.01
N PRO A 464 17.90 -32.74 33.80
CA PRO A 464 17.99 -34.05 33.19
C PRO A 464 18.97 -35.00 33.91
N GLN A 465 19.83 -34.48 34.79
CA GLN A 465 20.80 -35.25 35.57
C GLN A 465 20.32 -35.37 37.01
N ALA A 466 20.36 -36.59 37.55
CA ALA A 466 20.04 -36.86 38.95
C ALA A 466 20.93 -36.03 39.89
N ASP A 467 20.36 -35.64 41.03
CA ASP A 467 21.04 -34.90 42.10
C ASP A 467 21.61 -33.52 41.69
N GLN A 468 21.10 -32.94 40.60
CA GLN A 468 21.41 -31.57 40.18
C GLN A 468 20.16 -30.70 40.24
N SER A 469 20.22 -29.58 40.97
CA SER A 469 19.08 -28.69 41.15
C SER A 469 18.63 -27.97 39.86
N GLY A 470 19.51 -27.80 38.89
CA GLY A 470 19.28 -26.93 37.73
C GLY A 470 19.31 -25.42 38.05
N LEU A 471 19.19 -25.04 39.32
CA LEU A 471 19.37 -23.66 39.80
C LEU A 471 20.85 -23.37 40.07
N ARG A 472 21.40 -22.36 39.39
CA ARG A 472 22.78 -21.89 39.61
C ARG A 472 22.79 -20.38 39.85
N LEU A 473 23.31 -19.96 41.01
CA LEU A 473 23.51 -18.56 41.37
C LEU A 473 24.97 -18.14 41.14
N THR A 474 25.34 -17.96 39.86
CA THR A 474 26.75 -17.80 39.44
C THR A 474 27.53 -16.71 40.17
N SER A 475 26.87 -15.60 40.56
CA SER A 475 27.52 -14.47 41.23
C SER A 475 27.40 -14.51 42.76
N LEU A 476 26.69 -15.48 43.32
CA LEU A 476 26.63 -15.71 44.77
C LEU A 476 27.70 -16.73 45.15
N THR A 477 28.88 -16.22 45.50
CA THR A 477 30.06 -17.03 45.80
C THR A 477 30.36 -17.01 47.30
N THR A 478 31.35 -17.78 47.74
CA THR A 478 31.85 -17.73 49.12
C THR A 478 32.41 -16.36 49.50
N ASN A 479 32.74 -15.50 48.53
CA ASN A 479 33.21 -14.13 48.74
C ASN A 479 32.06 -13.12 48.84
N SER A 480 30.81 -13.55 48.63
CA SER A 480 29.65 -12.67 48.73
C SER A 480 29.41 -12.32 50.21
N PRO A 481 29.37 -11.03 50.58
CA PRO A 481 29.21 -10.62 51.97
C PRO A 481 27.80 -10.99 52.48
N SER A 482 27.72 -11.52 53.71
CA SER A 482 26.44 -11.65 54.40
C SER A 482 26.00 -10.30 54.93
N VAL A 483 24.89 -9.79 54.43
CA VAL A 483 24.38 -8.44 54.74
C VAL A 483 23.48 -8.44 55.98
N LEU A 484 22.97 -9.60 56.39
CA LEU A 484 22.04 -9.76 57.52
C LEU A 484 22.44 -10.96 58.37
N ALA A 485 22.59 -10.74 59.69
CA ALA A 485 22.74 -11.82 60.65
C ALA A 485 21.39 -12.53 60.85
N THR A 486 21.15 -13.60 60.10
CA THR A 486 19.97 -14.46 60.23
C THR A 486 20.38 -15.90 60.53
N ASP A 487 19.66 -16.58 61.42
CA ASP A 487 19.79 -18.01 61.66
C ASP A 487 18.93 -18.85 60.70
N GLN A 488 18.17 -18.19 59.82
CA GLN A 488 17.27 -18.82 58.84
C GLN A 488 17.96 -19.00 57.48
N PHE A 489 17.79 -20.18 56.87
CA PHE A 489 18.30 -20.48 55.53
C PHE A 489 17.28 -21.29 54.71
N LEU A 490 17.44 -21.27 53.38
CA LEU A 490 16.66 -22.12 52.47
C LEU A 490 17.38 -23.47 52.30
N THR A 491 16.63 -24.56 52.35
CA THR A 491 17.08 -25.93 52.08
C THR A 491 16.00 -26.68 51.31
N VAL A 492 16.25 -27.92 50.91
CA VAL A 492 15.22 -28.81 50.34
C VAL A 492 14.79 -29.89 51.34
N ASN A 493 13.55 -30.35 51.24
CA ASN A 493 13.05 -31.54 51.93
C ASN A 493 13.39 -32.83 51.10
N PRO A 494 13.01 -34.04 51.55
CA PRO A 494 13.24 -35.28 50.77
C PRO A 494 12.55 -35.35 49.40
N GLN A 495 11.59 -34.45 49.12
CA GLN A 495 10.87 -34.34 47.85
C GLN A 495 11.50 -33.29 46.91
N GLY A 496 12.50 -32.54 47.37
CA GLY A 496 13.13 -31.46 46.60
C GLY A 496 12.46 -30.09 46.76
N ASP A 497 11.42 -29.96 47.59
CA ASP A 497 10.73 -28.69 47.80
C ASP A 497 11.59 -27.73 48.62
N VAL A 498 11.63 -26.46 48.20
CA VAL A 498 12.33 -25.41 48.94
C VAL A 498 11.58 -25.10 50.25
N VAL A 499 12.26 -25.30 51.37
CA VAL A 499 11.75 -25.06 52.72
C VAL A 499 12.69 -24.15 53.51
N LYS A 500 12.14 -23.42 54.48
CA LYS A 500 12.91 -22.59 55.40
C LYS A 500 13.35 -23.41 56.61
N ALA A 501 14.65 -23.43 56.89
CA ALA A 501 15.24 -24.04 58.07
C ALA A 501 15.83 -22.97 59.01
N ARG A 502 16.14 -23.37 60.26
CA ARG A 502 16.82 -22.55 61.27
C ARG A 502 18.00 -23.32 61.86
N TYR A 503 19.09 -22.63 62.17
CA TYR A 503 20.15 -23.15 63.03
C TYR A 503 19.68 -23.18 64.49
N GLN A 504 18.92 -24.22 64.83
CA GLN A 504 18.58 -24.52 66.23
C GLN A 504 19.16 -25.88 66.59
N LEU A 505 19.95 -25.90 67.66
CA LEU A 505 20.32 -27.14 68.31
C LEU A 505 19.04 -27.72 68.93
N ARG A 506 18.58 -28.84 68.38
CA ARG A 506 17.45 -29.59 68.92
C ARG A 506 17.95 -30.98 69.29
N ILE A 507 17.82 -31.33 70.56
CA ILE A 507 17.95 -32.71 71.00
C ILE A 507 16.65 -33.44 70.71
N SER A 508 16.76 -34.71 70.32
CA SER A 508 15.61 -35.56 70.03
C SER A 508 15.09 -36.27 71.29
N ASP A 509 15.94 -36.39 72.30
CA ASP A 509 15.66 -37.07 73.58
C ASP A 509 16.43 -36.37 74.70
N VAL A 510 15.87 -36.30 75.92
CA VAL A 510 16.49 -35.65 77.09
C VAL A 510 17.81 -36.33 77.47
N SER A 511 17.94 -37.64 77.24
CA SER A 511 19.19 -38.38 77.46
C SER A 511 20.36 -37.95 76.57
N GLN A 512 20.08 -37.18 75.51
CA GLN A 512 21.10 -36.59 74.65
C GLN A 512 21.65 -35.28 75.22
N TRP A 513 21.14 -34.79 76.35
CA TRP A 513 21.65 -33.62 77.06
C TRP A 513 22.54 -34.02 78.25
N SER A 514 23.40 -33.10 78.68
CA SER A 514 24.53 -33.40 79.56
C SER A 514 24.19 -33.67 81.04
N ASP A 515 23.01 -33.26 81.52
CA ASP A 515 22.65 -33.20 82.96
C ASP A 515 22.87 -34.51 83.76
N LYS A 516 23.07 -35.65 83.08
CA LYS A 516 23.51 -36.92 83.67
C LYS A 516 24.77 -36.82 84.54
N VAL A 517 25.66 -35.84 84.34
CA VAL A 517 26.92 -35.70 85.11
C VAL A 517 26.67 -35.39 86.59
N PHE A 518 25.56 -34.73 86.91
CA PHE A 518 25.18 -34.39 88.29
C PHE A 518 24.36 -35.48 88.99
N SER A 519 24.10 -36.62 88.33
CA SER A 519 23.40 -37.73 88.95
C SER A 519 24.20 -38.31 90.12
N PRO A 520 23.58 -38.70 91.26
CA PRO A 520 24.26 -39.40 92.35
C PRO A 520 24.92 -40.71 91.92
N THR A 521 24.50 -41.28 90.79
CA THR A 521 25.05 -42.52 90.20
C THR A 521 26.17 -42.28 89.20
N TYR A 522 26.47 -41.02 88.85
CA TYR A 522 27.51 -40.68 87.89
C TYR A 522 28.90 -40.88 88.50
N GLN A 523 29.71 -41.74 87.87
CA GLN A 523 31.06 -42.01 88.32
C GLN A 523 32.05 -41.04 87.68
N LEU A 524 32.32 -39.94 88.38
CA LEU A 524 33.35 -39.00 87.96
C LEU A 524 34.73 -39.68 87.98
N ARG A 525 35.36 -39.78 86.80
CA ARG A 525 36.68 -40.40 86.66
C ARG A 525 37.70 -39.65 87.53
N PRO A 526 38.61 -40.29 88.28
CA PRO A 526 39.63 -39.54 89.02
C PRO A 526 40.55 -38.72 88.09
N LEU A 527 40.95 -37.51 88.50
CA LEU A 527 41.84 -36.64 87.70
C LEU A 527 43.15 -37.32 87.29
N SER A 528 43.68 -38.23 88.10
CA SER A 528 44.88 -39.02 87.77
C SER A 528 44.68 -39.92 86.55
N GLN A 529 43.49 -40.51 86.40
CA GLN A 529 43.13 -41.34 85.24
C GLN A 529 42.86 -40.49 84.01
N VAL A 530 42.20 -39.32 84.17
CA VAL A 530 42.02 -38.37 83.07
C VAL A 530 43.37 -37.89 82.54
N ALA A 531 44.29 -37.50 83.43
CA ALA A 531 45.64 -37.05 83.06
C ALA A 531 46.50 -38.13 82.40
N SER A 532 46.25 -39.41 82.73
CA SER A 532 46.92 -40.54 82.08
C SER A 532 46.36 -40.74 80.66
N TYR A 533 45.04 -40.71 80.51
CA TYR A 533 44.38 -40.82 79.21
C TYR A 533 44.77 -39.69 78.25
N VAL A 534 44.79 -38.43 78.72
CA VAL A 534 45.19 -37.29 77.88
C VAL A 534 46.64 -37.40 77.43
N ARG A 535 47.55 -37.91 78.28
CA ARG A 535 48.95 -38.15 77.90
C ARG A 535 49.11 -39.23 76.85
N GLU A 536 48.24 -40.25 76.85
CA GLU A 536 48.31 -41.38 75.94
C GLU A 536 47.59 -41.12 74.60
N GLN A 537 46.40 -40.53 74.66
CA GLN A 537 45.49 -40.38 73.52
C GLN A 537 45.48 -38.96 72.92
N GLY A 538 46.01 -37.97 73.63
CA GLY A 538 46.11 -36.59 73.14
C GLY A 538 44.79 -35.81 73.11
N HIS A 539 43.70 -36.36 73.64
CA HIS A 539 42.39 -35.71 73.76
C HIS A 539 41.64 -36.15 75.02
N LEU A 540 40.53 -35.50 75.33
CA LEU A 540 39.70 -35.85 76.49
C LEU A 540 38.94 -37.17 76.26
N PRO A 541 38.72 -37.97 77.32
CA PRO A 541 37.92 -39.20 77.23
C PRO A 541 36.53 -38.95 76.66
N GLY A 542 36.12 -39.72 75.64
CA GLY A 542 34.81 -39.60 75.00
C GLY A 542 34.72 -38.52 73.91
N VAL A 543 35.66 -37.57 73.85
CA VAL A 543 35.79 -36.60 72.76
C VAL A 543 36.51 -37.26 71.59
N PRO A 544 35.97 -37.24 70.36
CA PRO A 544 36.64 -37.85 69.20
C PRO A 544 37.98 -37.16 68.90
N SER A 545 38.94 -37.94 68.42
CA SER A 545 40.26 -37.40 68.04
C SER A 545 40.17 -36.52 66.78
N ALA A 546 41.15 -35.64 66.58
CA ALA A 546 41.21 -34.79 65.40
C ALA A 546 41.20 -35.59 64.08
N GLU A 547 41.89 -36.74 64.04
CA GLU A 547 41.89 -37.63 62.87
C GLU A 547 40.53 -38.30 62.63
N GLN A 548 39.81 -38.64 63.69
CA GLN A 548 38.46 -39.19 63.58
C GLN A 548 37.49 -38.15 63.02
N VAL A 549 37.52 -36.91 63.55
CA VAL A 549 36.65 -35.82 63.07
C VAL A 549 36.94 -35.47 61.61
N LYS A 550 38.20 -35.47 61.18
CA LYS A 550 38.59 -35.22 59.79
C LYS A 550 38.03 -36.27 58.82
N LYS A 551 37.96 -37.53 59.24
CA LYS A 551 37.54 -38.66 58.39
C LYS A 551 36.03 -38.85 58.36
N GLU A 552 35.38 -38.74 59.53
CA GLU A 552 33.98 -39.13 59.72
C GLU A 552 33.03 -37.93 59.84
N GLY A 553 33.58 -36.72 60.08
CA GLY A 553 32.81 -35.57 60.51
C GLY A 553 32.32 -35.72 61.96
N VAL A 554 31.70 -34.68 62.51
CA VAL A 554 31.05 -34.74 63.82
C VAL A 554 29.68 -34.10 63.74
N ASP A 555 28.67 -34.76 64.30
CA ASP A 555 27.35 -34.19 64.46
C ASP A 555 27.41 -33.02 65.45
N LEU A 556 26.96 -31.84 65.00
CA LEU A 556 27.08 -30.60 65.75
C LEU A 556 26.28 -30.62 67.06
N VAL A 557 25.12 -31.31 67.08
CA VAL A 557 24.29 -31.45 68.28
C VAL A 557 24.98 -32.36 69.28
N LYS A 558 25.52 -33.50 68.82
CA LYS A 558 26.27 -34.42 69.67
C LYS A 558 27.54 -33.78 70.23
N MET A 559 28.27 -33.02 69.40
CA MET A 559 29.49 -32.34 69.84
C MET A 559 29.20 -31.27 70.90
N ASN A 560 28.18 -30.44 70.70
CA ASN A 560 27.81 -29.43 71.70
C ASN A 560 27.34 -30.05 73.02
N SER A 561 26.57 -31.15 72.96
CA SER A 561 26.18 -31.88 74.17
C SER A 561 27.40 -32.48 74.90
N LEU A 562 28.31 -33.10 74.15
CA LEU A 562 29.52 -33.68 74.70
C LEU A 562 30.47 -32.63 75.31
N LEU A 563 30.57 -31.46 74.69
CA LEU A 563 31.32 -30.33 75.25
C LEU A 563 30.72 -29.87 76.57
N LEU A 564 29.38 -29.79 76.68
CA LEU A 564 28.70 -29.48 77.94
C LEU A 564 29.00 -30.54 79.01
N GLU A 565 29.03 -31.83 78.64
CA GLU A 565 29.43 -32.93 79.54
C GLU A 565 30.82 -32.72 80.13
N LYS A 566 31.78 -32.26 79.33
CA LYS A 566 33.13 -31.99 79.82
C LYS A 566 33.23 -30.74 80.67
N VAL A 567 32.38 -29.74 80.42
CA VAL A 567 32.27 -28.55 81.29
C VAL A 567 31.70 -28.92 82.66
N GLU A 568 30.69 -29.79 82.70
CA GLU A 568 30.10 -30.27 83.96
C GLU A 568 31.07 -31.15 84.77
N GLU A 569 31.78 -32.07 84.12
CA GLU A 569 32.85 -32.87 84.76
C GLU A 569 33.94 -31.96 85.38
N LEU A 570 34.37 -30.94 84.62
CA LEU A 570 35.35 -29.94 85.09
C LEU A 570 34.84 -29.17 86.31
N THR A 571 33.55 -28.85 86.34
CA THR A 571 32.91 -28.15 87.46
C THR A 571 32.96 -29.01 88.71
N LEU A 572 32.66 -30.31 88.62
CA LEU A 572 32.78 -31.24 89.75
C LEU A 572 34.22 -31.38 90.26
N TYR A 573 35.21 -31.45 89.36
CA TYR A 573 36.61 -31.44 89.77
C TYR A 573 36.99 -30.15 90.51
N SER A 574 36.49 -29.00 90.06
CA SER A 574 36.77 -27.70 90.67
C SER A 574 36.15 -27.59 92.06
N ILE A 575 34.92 -28.06 92.24
CA ILE A 575 34.27 -28.17 93.57
C ILE A 575 35.11 -29.05 94.49
N SER A 576 35.50 -30.25 94.03
CA SER A 576 36.34 -31.16 94.81
C SER A 576 37.70 -30.55 95.17
N GLN A 577 38.30 -29.78 94.26
CA GLN A 577 39.53 -29.04 94.53
C GLN A 577 39.32 -27.92 95.56
N GLN A 578 38.23 -27.14 95.47
CA GLN A 578 37.93 -26.10 96.45
C GLN A 578 37.67 -26.69 97.84
N GLU A 579 36.91 -27.77 97.95
CA GLU A 579 36.71 -28.50 99.22
C GLU A 579 38.05 -28.98 99.80
N ARG A 580 38.97 -29.42 98.94
CA ARG A 580 40.32 -29.81 99.35
C ARG A 580 41.13 -28.61 99.85
N ILE A 581 41.05 -27.47 99.17
CA ILE A 581 41.72 -26.22 99.56
C ILE A 581 41.18 -25.75 100.91
N ASP A 582 39.86 -25.66 101.08
CA ASP A 582 39.22 -25.27 102.34
C ASP A 582 39.62 -26.19 103.50
N LYS A 583 39.80 -27.48 103.23
CA LYS A 583 40.27 -28.46 104.21
C LYS A 583 41.76 -28.24 104.54
N LEU A 584 42.60 -27.99 103.54
CA LEU A 584 44.02 -27.70 103.73
C LEU A 584 44.25 -26.37 104.46
N GLU A 585 43.46 -25.33 104.17
CA GLU A 585 43.48 -24.04 104.87
C GLU A 585 43.03 -24.21 106.32
N ARG A 586 41.97 -24.98 106.60
CA ARG A 586 41.58 -25.33 107.97
C ARG A 586 42.69 -26.05 108.73
N MET A 587 43.35 -27.03 108.10
CA MET A 587 44.49 -27.73 108.69
C MET A 587 45.69 -26.79 108.92
N LEU A 588 45.92 -25.81 108.05
CA LEU A 588 46.97 -24.81 108.20
C LEU A 588 46.70 -23.85 109.37
N VAL A 589 45.44 -23.41 109.53
CA VAL A 589 45.01 -22.60 110.68
C VAL A 589 45.19 -23.37 111.99
N GLU A 590 44.82 -24.66 112.03
CA GLU A 590 45.05 -25.53 113.20
C GLU A 590 46.54 -25.75 113.52
N LEU A 591 47.41 -25.78 112.50
CA LEU A 591 48.86 -25.90 112.66
C LEU A 591 49.52 -24.60 113.13
N LEU A 592 49.03 -23.44 112.68
CA LEU A 592 49.53 -22.13 113.07
C LEU A 592 49.12 -21.72 114.50
N GLN A 593 48.01 -22.27 115.02
CA GLN A 593 47.59 -22.07 116.42
C GLN A 593 48.35 -22.94 117.46
N LYS A 594 49.27 -23.81 117.02
CA LYS A 594 50.09 -24.68 117.88
C LYS A 594 51.55 -24.19 118.06
N LYS A 595 51.85 -22.95 117.70
CA LYS A 595 53.05 -22.20 118.10
C LYS A 595 52.63 -21.01 118.94
#